data_AF-A0A532F217-F1
#
_entry.id   AF-A0A532F217-F1
#
_cell.length_a   1.000
_cell.length_b   1.000
_cell.length_c   1.000
_cell.angle_alpha   90.00
_cell.angle_beta   90.00
_cell.angle_gamma   90.00
#
_symmetry.space_group_name_H-M   'P 1'
#
loop_
_entity.id
_entity.type
_entity.pdbx_description
1 polymer ?
#
loop_
_entity_poly.entity_id
_entity_poly.type
_entity_poly.pdbx_seq_one_letter_code
_entity_poly.pdbx_strand_id
1 'polypeptide(L)'
;MRTLWVITVLFLTVGTGGEGWAEDALGTRSLLTIARKDLPTILPSDCHILLDPHSIEQFLDALDGSPPDWGRVYGRGHRDSGLDERLFSLNRERDAKRAGKEALEWKVVFLWSGELSQYDPTAGGFGLAIGPIFTPTRWGVIRFKPEEVPSNLVVTPEPSIRDVLRRQLEAGRKVDIEVVMVGRLIPDESLAYDFSHDEEGVGIIMPVVRIERVEYLLPR
;
A
#
# COMPACT_ATOMS: atom_id res chain seq x y z
N MET A 1 -3.35 -68.99 -23.19
CA MET A 1 -4.18 -67.77 -23.38
C MET A 1 -5.13 -67.63 -22.20
N ARG A 2 -4.85 -66.69 -21.29
CA ARG A 2 -5.82 -65.80 -20.62
C ARG A 2 -5.05 -65.01 -19.55
N THR A 3 -4.98 -63.71 -19.83
CA THR A 3 -4.13 -62.69 -19.27
C THR A 3 -4.65 -62.24 -17.91
N LEU A 4 -3.77 -62.13 -16.92
CA LEU A 4 -4.01 -61.43 -15.65
C LEU A 4 -4.23 -59.93 -15.93
N TRP A 5 -5.23 -59.34 -15.28
CA TRP A 5 -5.30 -57.90 -15.03
C TRP A 5 -5.66 -57.69 -13.56
N VAL A 6 -4.66 -57.30 -12.77
CA VAL A 6 -4.84 -56.70 -11.45
C VAL A 6 -4.47 -55.24 -11.62
N ILE A 7 -5.46 -54.36 -11.53
CA ILE A 7 -5.26 -52.91 -11.56
C ILE A 7 -4.97 -52.47 -10.13
N THR A 8 -3.71 -52.17 -9.84
CA THR A 8 -3.30 -51.46 -8.63
C THR A 8 -3.24 -49.98 -8.96
N VAL A 9 -4.20 -49.20 -8.45
CA VAL A 9 -4.15 -47.73 -8.53
C VAL A 9 -3.21 -47.21 -7.45
N LEU A 10 -2.07 -46.68 -7.88
CA LEU A 10 -1.12 -45.97 -7.04
C LEU A 10 -1.52 -44.48 -7.03
N PHE A 11 -2.09 -44.00 -5.93
CA PHE A 11 -2.27 -42.57 -5.72
C PHE A 11 -0.93 -41.97 -5.26
N LEU A 12 -0.21 -41.38 -6.20
CA LEU A 12 0.86 -40.41 -5.93
C LEU A 12 0.19 -39.06 -5.66
N THR A 13 -0.05 -38.73 -4.39
CA THR A 13 -0.31 -37.34 -3.99
C THR A 13 1.00 -36.58 -4.05
N VAL A 14 1.27 -35.97 -5.21
CA VAL A 14 2.27 -34.90 -5.34
C VAL A 14 1.79 -33.76 -4.45
N GLY A 15 2.54 -33.48 -3.39
CA GLY A 15 2.32 -32.33 -2.54
C GLY A 15 2.47 -31.06 -3.36
N THR A 16 1.40 -30.27 -3.44
CA THR A 16 1.44 -28.88 -3.87
C THR A 16 2.14 -28.06 -2.79
N GLY A 17 3.48 -28.06 -2.82
CA GLY A 17 4.29 -27.03 -2.19
C GLY A 17 4.30 -25.82 -3.13
N GLY A 18 3.60 -24.74 -2.78
CA GLY A 18 3.56 -23.57 -3.65
C GLY A 18 2.71 -22.38 -3.21
N GLU A 19 2.27 -22.30 -1.96
CA GLU A 19 1.52 -21.11 -1.48
C GLU A 19 2.37 -20.13 -0.66
N GLY A 20 3.54 -20.52 -0.15
CA GLY A 20 4.38 -19.63 0.69
C GLY A 20 5.47 -18.80 -0.03
N TRP A 21 5.82 -19.12 -1.29
CA TRP A 21 6.97 -18.48 -1.96
C TRP A 21 6.62 -17.17 -2.71
N ALA A 22 5.36 -16.97 -3.08
CA ALA A 22 4.94 -15.77 -3.81
C ALA A 22 4.81 -14.55 -2.89
N GLU A 23 4.35 -14.75 -1.65
CA GLU A 23 4.23 -13.68 -0.64
C GLU A 23 5.60 -13.25 -0.10
N ASP A 24 6.51 -14.19 0.18
CA ASP A 24 7.88 -13.89 0.63
C ASP A 24 8.70 -13.08 -0.41
N ALA A 25 8.36 -13.18 -1.70
CA ALA A 25 9.05 -12.47 -2.79
C ALA A 25 8.65 -10.98 -2.93
N LEU A 26 7.57 -10.54 -2.28
CA LEU A 26 7.17 -9.14 -2.27
C LEU A 26 7.94 -8.34 -1.22
N GLY A 27 8.28 -8.95 -0.09
CA GLY A 27 8.89 -8.27 1.06
C GLY A 27 10.40 -8.09 1.01
N THR A 28 11.14 -8.95 0.29
CA THR A 28 12.61 -8.83 0.20
C THR A 28 13.04 -8.14 -1.09
N ARG A 29 13.56 -6.92 -1.02
CA ARG A 29 14.00 -6.12 -2.19
C ARG A 29 15.28 -5.34 -1.93
N SER A 30 15.96 -4.94 -3.01
CA SER A 30 17.16 -4.12 -2.90
C SER A 30 16.83 -2.68 -2.52
N LEU A 31 17.73 -2.03 -1.78
CA LEU A 31 17.61 -0.60 -1.51
C LEU A 31 18.04 0.19 -2.74
N LEU A 32 17.09 0.89 -3.35
CA LEU A 32 17.36 1.77 -4.47
C LEU A 32 17.84 3.13 -3.96
N THR A 33 18.80 3.71 -4.65
CA THR A 33 19.33 5.05 -4.33
C THR A 33 18.83 6.10 -5.33
N ILE A 34 17.79 5.83 -6.11
CA ILE A 34 17.26 6.80 -7.09
C ILE A 34 16.44 7.90 -6.40
N ALA A 35 16.26 9.05 -7.04
CA ALA A 35 15.35 10.08 -6.53
C ALA A 35 13.90 9.75 -6.92
N ARG A 36 12.91 10.25 -6.15
CA ARG A 36 11.47 10.06 -6.44
C ARG A 36 11.09 10.42 -7.88
N LYS A 37 11.68 11.50 -8.41
CA LYS A 37 11.45 11.96 -9.80
C LYS A 37 11.87 10.95 -10.87
N ASP A 38 12.75 10.02 -10.51
CA ASP A 38 13.28 8.99 -11.41
C ASP A 38 12.49 7.67 -11.30
N LEU A 39 11.49 7.58 -10.42
CA LEU A 39 10.58 6.43 -10.33
C LEU A 39 9.95 5.99 -11.67
N PRO A 40 9.53 6.91 -12.56
CA PRO A 40 9.01 6.52 -13.89
C PRO A 40 9.97 5.65 -14.71
N THR A 41 11.28 5.68 -14.43
CA THR A 41 12.28 4.89 -15.17
C THR A 41 12.30 3.42 -14.80
N ILE A 42 11.76 3.04 -13.63
CA ILE A 42 11.76 1.65 -13.12
C ILE A 42 10.35 1.05 -13.00
N LEU A 43 9.33 1.90 -13.16
CA LEU A 43 7.93 1.51 -13.07
C LEU A 43 7.34 1.27 -14.47
N PRO A 44 6.33 0.39 -14.58
CA PRO A 44 5.54 0.26 -15.80
C PRO A 44 4.96 1.60 -16.27
N SER A 45 4.86 1.80 -17.58
CA SER A 45 4.37 3.05 -18.16
C SER A 45 2.87 3.31 -17.93
N ASP A 46 2.11 2.30 -17.51
CA ASP A 46 0.69 2.38 -17.16
C ASP A 46 0.44 2.78 -15.69
N CYS A 47 1.50 3.07 -14.93
CA CYS A 47 1.38 3.51 -13.54
C CYS A 47 0.96 4.99 -13.41
N HIS A 48 0.01 5.25 -12.52
CA HIS A 48 -0.36 6.58 -12.06
C HIS A 48 0.37 6.92 -10.77
N ILE A 49 1.27 7.90 -10.82
CA ILE A 49 2.14 8.29 -9.70
C ILE A 49 1.42 9.30 -8.81
N LEU A 50 1.04 8.88 -7.59
CA LEU A 50 0.23 9.62 -6.63
C LEU A 50 1.05 10.00 -5.39
N LEU A 51 2.11 10.79 -5.60
CA LEU A 51 3.09 11.12 -4.54
C LEU A 51 2.90 12.51 -3.93
N ASP A 52 2.08 13.34 -4.56
CA ASP A 52 1.88 14.73 -4.18
C ASP A 52 0.38 15.06 -4.17
N PRO A 53 -0.05 16.12 -3.45
CA PRO A 53 -1.46 16.48 -3.37
C PRO A 53 -2.14 16.65 -4.73
N HIS A 54 -1.46 17.22 -5.72
CA HIS A 54 -2.08 17.51 -7.01
C HIS A 54 -2.41 16.24 -7.80
N SER A 55 -1.47 15.31 -7.89
CA SER A 55 -1.70 14.02 -8.56
C SER A 55 -2.78 13.18 -7.85
N ILE A 56 -2.79 13.19 -6.52
CA ILE A 56 -3.82 12.52 -5.71
C ILE A 56 -5.20 13.13 -5.95
N GLU A 57 -5.31 14.46 -5.98
CA GLU A 57 -6.58 15.15 -6.23
C GLU A 57 -7.14 14.85 -7.63
N GLN A 58 -6.29 14.83 -8.66
CA GLN A 58 -6.70 14.45 -10.02
C GLN A 58 -7.25 13.03 -10.09
N PHE A 59 -6.61 12.10 -9.36
CA PHE A 59 -7.09 10.74 -9.23
C PHE A 59 -8.46 10.68 -8.56
N LEU A 60 -8.66 11.40 -7.45
CA LEU A 60 -9.95 11.46 -6.76
C LEU A 60 -11.03 12.15 -7.59
N ASP A 61 -10.68 13.15 -8.40
CA ASP A 61 -11.62 13.77 -9.34
C ASP A 61 -12.09 12.77 -10.41
N ALA A 62 -11.17 12.01 -10.99
CA ALA A 62 -11.52 10.97 -11.94
C ALA A 62 -12.43 9.91 -11.28
N LEU A 63 -12.09 9.50 -10.06
CA LEU A 63 -12.76 8.42 -9.35
C LEU A 63 -14.11 8.82 -8.73
N ASP A 64 -14.23 10.01 -8.15
CA ASP A 64 -15.39 10.42 -7.34
C ASP A 64 -16.01 11.76 -7.77
N GLY A 65 -15.37 12.49 -8.68
CA GLY A 65 -15.88 13.74 -9.26
C GLY A 65 -15.67 14.99 -8.40
N SER A 66 -16.02 14.93 -7.10
CA SER A 66 -15.89 16.09 -6.22
C SER A 66 -15.71 15.73 -4.73
N PRO A 67 -14.97 16.55 -3.97
CA PRO A 67 -14.74 16.33 -2.54
C PRO A 67 -16.04 16.32 -1.74
N PRO A 68 -16.12 15.54 -0.63
CA PRO A 68 -17.27 15.60 0.27
C PRO A 68 -17.41 16.99 0.90
N ASP A 69 -18.66 17.37 1.20
CA ASP A 69 -18.92 18.46 2.13
C ASP A 69 -18.71 17.94 3.56
N TRP A 70 -17.45 17.97 4.01
CA TRP A 70 -17.06 17.45 5.32
C TRP A 70 -17.78 18.14 6.47
N GLY A 71 -18.07 19.44 6.36
CA GLY A 71 -18.84 20.17 7.38
C GLY A 71 -20.26 19.61 7.52
N ARG A 72 -20.94 19.35 6.40
CA ARG A 72 -22.27 18.72 6.40
C ARG A 72 -22.25 17.30 6.93
N VAL A 73 -21.23 16.51 6.59
CA VAL A 73 -21.11 15.12 7.06
C VAL A 73 -20.81 15.11 8.57
N TYR A 74 -19.85 15.92 9.02
CA TYR A 74 -19.43 16.00 10.43
C TYR A 74 -20.56 16.52 11.34
N GLY A 75 -21.34 17.50 10.86
CA GLY A 75 -22.48 18.04 11.61
C GLY A 75 -22.05 18.70 12.92
N ARG A 76 -22.59 18.24 14.06
CA ARG A 76 -22.25 18.76 15.40
C ARG A 76 -21.12 17.99 16.10
N GLY A 77 -20.27 17.34 15.30
CA GLY A 77 -19.11 16.57 15.74
C GLY A 77 -19.45 15.24 16.39
N HIS A 78 -18.52 14.67 17.15
CA HIS A 78 -18.61 13.29 17.66
C HIS A 78 -19.80 13.00 18.58
N ARG A 79 -20.55 14.02 19.03
CA ARG A 79 -21.78 13.86 19.82
C ARG A 79 -23.05 13.87 18.96
N ASP A 80 -22.91 14.06 17.65
CA ASP A 80 -24.03 14.05 16.72
C ASP A 80 -24.44 12.61 16.43
N SER A 81 -25.61 12.20 16.93
CA SER A 81 -26.13 10.84 16.74
C SER A 81 -26.39 10.46 15.28
N GLY A 82 -26.37 11.43 14.35
CA GLY A 82 -26.52 11.18 12.93
C GLY A 82 -25.20 11.12 12.16
N LEU A 83 -24.05 11.30 12.83
CA LEU A 83 -22.73 11.27 12.19
C LEU A 83 -22.48 9.95 11.45
N ASP A 84 -22.63 8.84 12.14
CA ASP A 84 -22.39 7.49 11.60
C ASP A 84 -23.29 7.20 10.41
N GLU A 85 -24.58 7.56 10.49
CA GLU A 85 -25.54 7.35 9.40
C GLU A 85 -25.19 8.19 8.16
N ARG A 86 -24.78 9.45 8.34
CA ARG A 86 -24.34 10.31 7.22
C ARG A 86 -23.06 9.78 6.58
N LEU A 87 -22.10 9.32 7.39
CA LEU A 87 -20.85 8.76 6.91
C LEU A 87 -21.07 7.43 6.18
N PHE A 88 -21.90 6.55 6.73
CA PHE A 88 -22.29 5.29 6.09
C PHE A 88 -23.00 5.52 4.75
N SER A 89 -23.97 6.45 4.73
CA SER A 89 -24.66 6.84 3.50
C SER A 89 -23.70 7.41 2.46
N LEU A 90 -22.77 8.27 2.87
CA LEU A 90 -21.73 8.83 1.99
C LEU A 90 -20.87 7.73 1.36
N ASN A 91 -20.37 6.79 2.15
CA ASN A 91 -19.56 5.67 1.67
C ASN A 91 -20.34 4.88 0.61
N ARG A 92 -21.56 4.43 0.95
CA ARG A 92 -22.42 3.63 0.05
C ARG A 92 -22.78 4.34 -1.26
N GLU A 93 -23.15 5.62 -1.18
CA GLU A 93 -23.51 6.39 -2.37
C GLU A 93 -22.31 6.57 -3.31
N ARG A 94 -21.12 6.73 -2.76
CA ARG A 94 -19.90 6.93 -3.54
C ARG A 94 -19.39 5.63 -4.14
N ASP A 95 -19.42 4.53 -3.40
CA ASP A 95 -19.15 3.18 -3.96
C ASP A 95 -20.00 2.91 -5.19
N ALA A 96 -21.32 3.12 -5.09
CA ALA A 96 -22.23 2.92 -6.22
C ALA A 96 -21.91 3.82 -7.42
N LYS A 97 -21.45 5.06 -7.19
CA LYS A 97 -21.06 6.01 -8.25
C LYS A 97 -19.71 5.70 -8.90
N ARG A 98 -18.86 4.93 -8.22
CA ARG A 98 -17.55 4.52 -8.75
C ARG A 98 -17.68 3.36 -9.73
N ALA A 99 -18.68 2.50 -9.59
CA ALA A 99 -18.86 1.32 -10.42
C ALA A 99 -18.75 1.64 -11.92
N GLY A 100 -17.83 0.94 -12.60
CA GLY A 100 -17.59 1.09 -14.04
C GLY A 100 -16.71 2.28 -14.45
N LYS A 101 -16.17 3.07 -13.50
CA LYS A 101 -15.20 4.12 -13.83
C LYS A 101 -13.83 3.52 -14.15
N GLU A 102 -13.22 3.99 -15.23
CA GLU A 102 -11.87 3.57 -15.64
C GLU A 102 -10.81 3.80 -14.55
N ALA A 103 -10.98 4.83 -13.72
CA ALA A 103 -10.08 5.14 -12.62
C ALA A 103 -10.00 4.04 -11.55
N LEU A 104 -10.98 3.14 -11.46
CA LEU A 104 -10.92 1.96 -10.56
C LEU A 104 -9.84 0.97 -10.99
N GLU A 105 -9.57 0.89 -12.30
CA GLU A 105 -8.64 -0.08 -12.90
C GLU A 105 -7.19 0.45 -12.95
N TRP A 106 -6.98 1.72 -12.56
CA TRP A 106 -5.67 2.35 -12.59
C TRP A 106 -4.70 1.65 -11.65
N LYS A 107 -3.49 1.40 -12.16
CA LYS A 107 -2.37 0.98 -11.34
C LYS A 107 -1.78 2.21 -10.67
N VAL A 108 -1.96 2.34 -9.36
CA VAL A 108 -1.53 3.50 -8.58
C VAL A 108 -0.20 3.25 -7.89
N VAL A 109 0.57 4.31 -7.72
CA VAL A 109 1.85 4.32 -7.01
C VAL A 109 1.77 5.33 -5.89
N PHE A 110 2.01 4.90 -4.65
CA PHE A 110 1.96 5.76 -3.47
C PHE A 110 3.08 5.41 -2.49
N LEU A 111 3.26 6.26 -1.48
CA LEU A 111 4.33 6.12 -0.50
C LEU A 111 3.81 5.79 0.90
N TRP A 112 4.56 4.93 1.57
CA TRP A 112 4.58 4.75 3.01
C TRP A 112 5.96 5.15 3.55
N SER A 113 6.02 5.57 4.80
CA SER A 113 7.28 5.78 5.50
C SER A 113 7.84 4.43 5.94
N GLY A 114 9.17 4.32 5.98
CA GLY A 114 9.87 3.17 6.56
C GLY A 114 11.01 3.62 7.45
N GLU A 115 11.28 2.87 8.51
CA GLU A 115 12.45 3.02 9.38
C GLU A 115 13.21 1.69 9.39
N LEU A 116 14.51 1.72 9.08
CA LEU A 116 15.35 0.52 9.14
C LEU A 116 15.52 0.07 10.59
N SER A 117 15.34 -1.22 10.81
CA SER A 117 15.69 -1.90 12.05
C SER A 117 17.11 -2.47 11.97
N GLN A 118 17.53 -3.23 12.98
CA GLN A 118 18.88 -3.80 13.03
C GLN A 118 19.17 -4.71 11.83
N TYR A 119 20.45 -4.79 11.44
CA TYR A 119 20.89 -5.69 10.40
C TYR A 119 20.75 -7.15 10.87
N ASP A 120 20.08 -7.98 10.07
CA ASP A 120 20.01 -9.42 10.26
C ASP A 120 21.01 -10.12 9.30
N PRO A 121 22.10 -10.70 9.81
CA PRO A 121 23.03 -11.47 9.00
C PRO A 121 22.41 -12.70 8.34
N THR A 122 21.33 -13.25 8.91
CA THR A 122 20.64 -14.45 8.40
C THR A 122 19.83 -14.11 7.16
N ALA A 123 19.06 -13.02 7.21
CA ALA A 123 18.33 -12.49 6.07
C ALA A 123 19.23 -11.72 5.07
N GLY A 124 20.44 -11.35 5.47
CA GLY A 124 21.38 -10.60 4.64
C GLY A 124 20.97 -9.15 4.40
N GLY A 125 20.11 -8.59 5.26
CA GLY A 125 19.46 -7.30 5.07
C GLY A 125 19.00 -6.65 6.38
N PHE A 126 18.27 -5.55 6.25
CA PHE A 126 17.66 -4.83 7.37
C PHE A 126 16.16 -5.08 7.37
N GLY A 127 15.59 -5.42 8.53
CA GLY A 127 14.13 -5.42 8.68
C GLY A 127 13.57 -4.00 8.66
N LEU A 128 12.26 -3.85 8.50
CA LEU A 128 11.59 -2.55 8.43
C LEU A 128 10.42 -2.42 9.39
N ALA A 129 10.28 -1.23 9.99
CA ALA A 129 9.00 -0.73 10.47
C ALA A 129 8.43 0.23 9.43
N ILE A 130 7.16 0.10 9.08
CA ILE A 130 6.51 0.95 8.06
C ILE A 130 5.25 1.62 8.59
N GLY A 131 4.94 2.80 8.07
CA GLY A 131 3.78 3.58 8.50
C GLY A 131 3.12 4.34 7.34
N PRO A 132 1.82 4.66 7.47
CA PRO A 132 1.13 5.43 6.46
C PRO A 132 1.65 6.87 6.42
N ILE A 133 1.61 7.47 5.23
CA ILE A 133 1.79 8.92 5.05
C ILE A 133 0.40 9.56 4.93
N PHE A 134 0.21 10.66 5.66
CA PHE A 134 -1.00 11.47 5.61
C PHE A 134 -0.75 12.68 4.71
N THR A 135 -1.52 12.81 3.63
CA THR A 135 -1.35 13.88 2.65
C THR A 135 -2.55 14.81 2.67
N PRO A 136 -2.41 16.05 3.18
CA PRO A 136 -3.47 17.05 3.11
C PRO A 136 -3.79 17.43 1.66
N THR A 137 -5.07 17.49 1.33
CA THR A 137 -5.59 17.88 0.01
C THR A 137 -6.88 18.68 0.18
N ARG A 138 -7.44 19.21 -0.92
CA ARG A 138 -8.79 19.80 -0.92
C ARG A 138 -9.90 18.78 -0.69
N TRP A 139 -9.59 17.48 -0.81
CA TRP A 139 -10.50 16.39 -0.51
C TRP A 139 -10.53 16.00 0.96
N GLY A 140 -9.67 16.60 1.80
CA GLY A 140 -9.39 16.15 3.16
C GLY A 140 -7.99 15.54 3.24
N VAL A 141 -7.74 14.75 4.27
CA VAL A 141 -6.47 14.06 4.45
C VAL A 141 -6.54 12.69 3.78
N ILE A 142 -5.61 12.44 2.86
CA ILE A 142 -5.53 11.16 2.15
C ILE A 142 -4.52 10.26 2.86
N ARG A 143 -4.93 9.01 3.11
CA ARG A 143 -4.09 7.98 3.72
C ARG A 143 -4.30 6.66 2.98
N PHE A 144 -3.39 6.33 2.08
CA PHE A 144 -3.45 5.04 1.37
C PHE A 144 -3.36 3.86 2.35
N LYS A 145 -4.25 2.89 2.17
CA LYS A 145 -4.32 1.67 2.97
C LYS A 145 -4.06 0.46 2.07
N PRO A 146 -2.97 -0.29 2.24
CA PRO A 146 -2.85 -1.57 1.57
C PRO A 146 -3.93 -2.52 2.10
N GLU A 147 -4.51 -3.35 1.22
CA GLU A 147 -5.44 -4.44 1.59
C GLU A 147 -4.80 -5.33 2.67
N GLU A 148 -3.55 -5.70 2.42
CA GLU A 148 -2.70 -6.44 3.32
C GLU A 148 -1.32 -5.79 3.35
N VAL A 149 -0.80 -5.57 4.55
CA VAL A 149 0.56 -5.07 4.73
C VAL A 149 1.52 -6.24 4.47
N PRO A 150 2.47 -6.15 3.53
CA PRO A 150 3.35 -7.27 3.24
C PRO A 150 4.18 -7.64 4.48
N SER A 151 4.21 -8.93 4.82
CA SER A 151 4.99 -9.46 5.93
C SER A 151 6.47 -9.57 5.59
N ASN A 152 7.34 -9.69 6.61
CA ASN A 152 8.76 -10.00 6.46
C ASN A 152 9.52 -9.05 5.52
N LEU A 153 9.28 -7.74 5.66
CA LEU A 153 9.95 -6.72 4.86
C LEU A 153 11.45 -6.67 5.17
N VAL A 154 12.28 -7.01 4.19
CA VAL A 154 13.73 -7.02 4.29
C VAL A 154 14.34 -6.22 3.15
N VAL A 155 15.20 -5.26 3.51
CA VAL A 155 15.92 -4.44 2.57
C VAL A 155 17.35 -4.93 2.42
N THR A 156 17.78 -5.15 1.18
CA THR A 156 19.14 -5.61 0.83
C THR A 156 19.90 -4.51 0.09
N PRO A 157 20.61 -3.61 0.80
CA PRO A 157 21.44 -2.59 0.15
C PRO A 157 22.72 -3.17 -0.44
N GLU A 158 23.31 -2.45 -1.39
CA GLU A 158 24.66 -2.76 -1.88
C GLU A 158 25.69 -2.77 -0.73
N PRO A 159 26.78 -3.56 -0.81
CA PRO A 159 27.72 -3.73 0.30
C PRO A 159 28.30 -2.43 0.87
N SER A 160 28.61 -1.47 -0.01
CA SER A 160 29.14 -0.14 0.38
C SER A 160 28.13 0.66 1.22
N ILE A 161 26.85 0.63 0.84
CA ILE A 161 25.77 1.31 1.53
C ILE A 161 25.43 0.57 2.82
N ARG A 162 25.37 -0.76 2.78
CA ARG A 162 25.09 -1.62 3.93
C ARG A 162 25.99 -1.28 5.12
N ASP A 163 27.30 -1.16 4.88
CA ASP A 163 28.27 -0.87 5.96
C ASP A 163 28.14 0.56 6.52
N VAL A 164 27.65 1.51 5.71
CA VAL A 164 27.31 2.86 6.20
C VAL A 164 26.07 2.81 7.08
N LEU A 165 24.98 2.19 6.60
CA LEU A 165 23.71 2.12 7.32
C LEU A 165 23.85 1.34 8.63
N ARG A 166 24.58 0.21 8.61
CA ARG A 166 24.87 -0.57 9.81
C ARG A 166 25.57 0.28 10.89
N ARG A 167 26.62 1.02 10.51
CA ARG A 167 27.31 1.92 11.45
C ARG A 167 26.44 3.08 11.95
N GLN A 168 25.46 3.52 11.17
CA GLN A 168 24.50 4.52 11.64
C GLN A 168 23.58 3.95 12.71
N LEU A 169 23.01 2.78 12.47
CA LEU A 169 22.14 2.09 13.42
C LEU A 169 22.87 1.66 14.70
N GLU A 170 24.10 1.15 14.58
CA GLU A 170 24.96 0.82 15.74
C GLU A 170 25.29 2.05 16.60
N ALA A 171 25.32 3.24 15.99
CA ALA A 171 25.48 4.52 16.69
C ALA A 171 24.16 5.07 17.26
N GLY A 172 23.06 4.30 17.21
CA GLY A 172 21.74 4.70 17.69
C GLY A 172 21.03 5.73 16.80
N ARG A 173 21.50 5.96 15.57
CA ARG A 173 20.81 6.84 14.61
C ARG A 173 19.68 6.09 13.95
N LYS A 174 18.53 6.77 13.81
CA LYS A 174 17.43 6.33 12.96
C LYS A 174 17.80 6.50 11.50
N VAL A 175 17.37 5.56 10.66
CA VAL A 175 17.52 5.64 9.22
C VAL A 175 16.15 5.46 8.59
N ASP A 176 15.61 6.56 8.10
CA ASP A 176 14.34 6.57 7.40
C ASP A 176 14.54 6.20 5.92
N ILE A 177 13.61 5.43 5.40
CA ILE A 177 13.50 5.09 3.98
C ILE A 177 12.08 5.37 3.47
N GLU A 178 11.94 5.35 2.16
CA GLU A 178 10.64 5.43 1.49
C GLU A 178 10.23 4.05 0.98
N VAL A 179 8.99 3.68 1.27
CA VAL A 179 8.39 2.44 0.78
C VAL A 179 7.40 2.81 -0.32
N VAL A 180 7.78 2.53 -1.56
CA VAL A 180 6.94 2.77 -2.73
C VAL A 180 6.08 1.53 -2.94
N MET A 181 4.78 1.71 -2.87
CA MET A 181 3.80 0.66 -3.10
C MET A 181 3.12 0.89 -4.44
N VAL A 182 3.01 -0.18 -5.22
CA VAL A 182 2.33 -0.21 -6.51
C VAL A 182 1.21 -1.23 -6.44
N GLY A 183 0.03 -0.87 -6.90
CA GLY A 183 -1.11 -1.77 -6.87
C GLY A 183 -2.33 -1.20 -7.54
N ARG A 184 -3.48 -1.86 -7.34
CA ARG A 184 -4.79 -1.42 -7.85
C ARG A 184 -5.78 -1.28 -6.72
N LEU A 185 -6.75 -0.40 -6.88
CA LEU A 185 -7.85 -0.32 -5.92
C LEU A 185 -8.61 -1.65 -5.87
N ILE A 186 -9.17 -1.97 -4.72
CA ILE A 186 -10.16 -3.05 -4.62
C ILE A 186 -11.48 -2.48 -5.17
N PRO A 187 -12.05 -2.98 -6.28
CA PRO A 187 -13.22 -2.35 -6.89
C PRO A 187 -14.39 -2.15 -5.93
N ASP A 188 -14.68 -3.17 -5.11
CA ASP A 188 -15.81 -3.19 -4.18
C ASP A 188 -15.54 -2.44 -2.85
N GLU A 189 -14.29 -2.09 -2.56
CA GLU A 189 -13.87 -1.40 -1.32
C GLU A 189 -12.87 -0.25 -1.61
N SER A 190 -13.05 0.40 -2.75
CA SER A 190 -12.00 1.25 -3.35
C SER A 190 -11.60 2.45 -2.50
N LEU A 191 -12.55 3.15 -1.89
CA LEU A 191 -12.30 4.27 -0.99
C LEU A 191 -13.18 4.16 0.27
N ALA A 192 -12.56 4.27 1.44
CA ALA A 192 -13.26 4.48 2.70
C ALA A 192 -13.17 5.95 3.15
N TYR A 193 -14.29 6.52 3.58
CA TYR A 193 -14.36 7.87 4.16
C TYR A 193 -14.52 7.76 5.67
N ASP A 194 -13.76 8.57 6.40
CA ASP A 194 -13.80 8.67 7.86
C ASP A 194 -13.44 10.08 8.33
N PHE A 195 -13.29 10.27 9.64
CA PHE A 195 -12.76 11.49 10.26
C PHE A 195 -11.46 11.23 11.00
N SER A 196 -10.62 12.25 11.07
CA SER A 196 -9.42 12.24 11.89
C SER A 196 -9.76 12.10 13.37
N HIS A 197 -8.96 11.33 14.08
CA HIS A 197 -8.99 11.27 15.55
C HIS A 197 -8.13 12.36 16.19
N ASP A 198 -7.22 12.97 15.43
CA ASP A 198 -6.28 13.98 15.93
C ASP A 198 -6.83 15.40 15.79
N GLU A 199 -7.68 15.65 14.78
CA GLU A 199 -8.26 16.97 14.51
C GLU A 199 -9.76 16.85 14.20
N GLU A 200 -10.58 17.51 15.01
CA GLU A 200 -12.04 17.46 14.87
C GLU A 200 -12.51 18.00 13.51
N GLY A 201 -13.38 17.24 12.86
CA GLY A 201 -14.03 17.65 11.61
C GLY A 201 -13.17 17.52 10.36
N VAL A 202 -11.91 17.10 10.48
CA VAL A 202 -11.07 16.80 9.33
C VAL A 202 -11.46 15.45 8.75
N GLY A 203 -11.98 15.46 7.53
CA GLY A 203 -12.28 14.24 6.80
C GLY A 203 -11.02 13.52 6.34
N ILE A 204 -11.05 12.20 6.44
CA ILE A 204 -10.01 11.29 5.95
C ILE A 204 -10.59 10.46 4.81
N ILE A 205 -9.81 10.26 3.76
CA ILE A 205 -10.11 9.32 2.69
C ILE A 205 -8.99 8.29 2.64
N MET A 206 -9.37 7.03 2.64
CA MET A 206 -8.48 5.88 2.59
C MET A 206 -8.71 5.10 1.30
N PRO A 207 -7.95 5.37 0.23
CA PRO A 207 -7.89 4.47 -0.90
C PRO A 207 -7.33 3.11 -0.47
N VAL A 208 -8.10 2.04 -0.71
CA VAL A 208 -7.71 0.67 -0.35
C VAL A 208 -7.11 -0.01 -1.57
N VAL A 209 -5.84 -0.41 -1.46
CA VAL A 209 -5.03 -0.86 -2.59
C VAL A 209 -4.54 -2.28 -2.37
N ARG A 210 -4.83 -3.19 -3.31
CA ARG A 210 -4.16 -4.49 -3.39
C ARG A 210 -2.76 -4.31 -3.93
N ILE A 211 -1.76 -4.65 -3.11
CA ILE A 211 -0.35 -4.42 -3.45
C ILE A 211 0.14 -5.49 -4.43
N GLU A 212 0.75 -5.04 -5.51
CA GLU A 212 1.33 -5.88 -6.56
C GLU A 212 2.85 -5.84 -6.55
N ARG A 213 3.44 -4.72 -6.09
CA ARG A 213 4.89 -4.51 -6.04
C ARG A 213 5.26 -3.50 -4.96
N VAL A 214 6.40 -3.75 -4.32
CA VAL A 214 7.03 -2.85 -3.35
C VAL A 214 8.44 -2.52 -3.81
N GLU A 215 8.85 -1.27 -3.67
CA GLU A 215 10.23 -0.81 -3.86
C GLU A 215 10.69 0.01 -2.64
N TYR A 216 11.98 -0.09 -2.31
CA TYR A 216 12.58 0.65 -1.21
C TYR A 216 13.52 1.71 -1.74
N LEU A 217 13.29 2.97 -1.39
CA LEU A 217 14.19 4.07 -1.77
C LEU A 217 14.90 4.61 -0.53
N LEU A 218 16.20 4.85 -0.66
CA LEU A 218 16.94 5.68 0.27
C LEU A 218 16.75 7.15 -0.12
N PRO A 219 16.10 7.98 0.73
CA PRO A 219 15.93 9.40 0.45
C PRO A 219 17.29 10.06 0.26
N ARG A 220 17.40 10.92 -0.77
CA ARG A 220 18.61 11.72 -1.05
C ARG A 220 18.47 13.13 -0.53
#